data_AF-A0A1G0GI48-F1
#
_entry.id   AF-A0A1G0GI48-F1
#
_cell.length_a   1.000
_cell.length_b   1.000
_cell.length_c   1.000
_cell.angle_alpha   90.00
_cell.angle_beta   90.00
_cell.angle_gamma   90.00
#
_symmetry.space_group_name_H-M   'P 1'
#
loop_
_entity.id
_entity.type
_entity.pdbx_description
1 polymer ?
#
loop_
_entity_poly.entity_id
_entity_poly.type
_entity_poly.pdbx_seq_one_letter_code
_entity_poly.pdbx_strand_id
1 'polypeptide(L)'
;MNAPTVNQIDRLASSIIDAHLFGKSITNGNVPLSSLQLLVTGIVSVNHEQNNPTSKVYISIAHQVSKIYQVGDLLPYGVRVYAINDNAVILENDGHFEKLLLPREKLQFKAREEEKLND
;
A
#
# COMPACT_ATOMS: atom_id res chain seq x y z
N MET A 1 0.79 -49.73 13.13
CA MET A 1 1.08 -48.34 12.68
C MET A 1 1.71 -48.46 11.31
N ASN A 2 0.97 -48.20 10.24
CA ASN A 2 1.45 -48.39 8.87
C ASN A 2 1.96 -47.05 8.35
N ALA A 3 3.24 -47.00 7.95
CA ALA A 3 3.84 -45.82 7.34
C ALA A 3 3.09 -45.48 6.03
N PRO A 4 2.79 -44.20 5.78
CA PRO A 4 2.16 -43.80 4.52
C PRO A 4 3.07 -44.17 3.35
N THR A 5 2.48 -44.79 2.34
CA THR A 5 3.19 -45.22 1.12
C THR A 5 3.49 -44.01 0.23
N VAL A 6 4.55 -44.09 -0.59
CA VAL A 6 5.03 -42.99 -1.46
C VAL A 6 3.89 -42.34 -2.28
N ASN A 7 2.94 -43.15 -2.75
CA ASN A 7 1.75 -42.69 -3.48
C ASN A 7 0.80 -41.76 -2.69
N GLN A 8 0.83 -41.78 -1.36
CA GLN A 8 0.05 -40.89 -0.51
C GLN A 8 0.75 -39.54 -0.32
N ILE A 9 2.09 -39.53 -0.31
CA ILE A 9 2.90 -38.31 -0.23
C ILE A 9 2.76 -37.49 -1.52
N ASP A 10 2.79 -38.15 -2.68
CA ASP A 10 2.65 -37.47 -3.98
C ASP A 10 1.27 -36.81 -4.14
N ARG A 11 0.20 -37.45 -3.65
CA ARG A 11 -1.14 -36.85 -3.65
C ARG A 11 -1.25 -35.64 -2.72
N LEU A 12 -0.66 -35.73 -1.53
CA LEU A 12 -0.62 -34.61 -0.59
C LEU A 12 0.19 -33.43 -1.17
N ALA A 13 1.36 -33.69 -1.76
CA ALA A 13 2.18 -32.68 -2.42
C ALA A 13 1.45 -32.02 -3.59
N SER A 14 0.77 -32.78 -4.44
CA SER A 14 -0.03 -32.22 -5.54
C SER A 14 -1.18 -31.33 -5.06
N SER A 15 -1.86 -31.70 -3.96
CA SER A 15 -2.94 -30.88 -3.39
C SER A 15 -2.47 -29.56 -2.76
N ILE A 16 -1.19 -29.46 -2.40
CA ILE A 16 -0.55 -28.22 -1.90
C ILE A 16 -0.13 -27.31 -3.05
N ILE A 17 0.21 -27.88 -4.21
CA ILE A 17 0.60 -27.14 -5.42
C ILE A 17 -0.64 -26.57 -6.13
N ASP A 18 -1.77 -27.30 -6.13
CA ASP A 18 -3.05 -26.83 -6.67
C ASP A 18 -3.83 -25.92 -5.70
N ALA A 19 -3.47 -25.93 -4.42
CA ALA A 19 -3.81 -24.83 -3.56
C ALA A 19 -3.02 -23.63 -4.07
N HIS A 20 -3.71 -22.65 -4.65
CA HIS A 20 -3.12 -21.36 -4.98
C HIS A 20 -2.59 -20.69 -3.69
N LEU A 21 -1.37 -21.06 -3.29
CA LEU A 21 -0.62 -20.51 -2.15
C LEU A 21 -0.07 -19.12 -2.47
N PHE A 22 -0.19 -18.69 -3.73
CA PHE A 22 0.11 -17.34 -4.16
C PHE A 22 -1.08 -16.47 -3.79
N GLY A 23 -0.92 -15.79 -2.65
CA GLY A 23 -1.73 -14.68 -2.13
C GLY A 23 -3.05 -14.45 -2.84
N LYS A 24 -4.14 -14.83 -2.17
CA LYS A 24 -5.50 -14.39 -2.50
C LYS A 24 -5.44 -12.88 -2.78
N SER A 25 -5.80 -12.45 -3.99
CA SER A 25 -5.89 -11.01 -4.31
C SER A 25 -6.89 -10.40 -3.33
N ILE A 26 -6.38 -9.71 -2.31
CA ILE A 26 -7.20 -9.32 -1.15
C ILE A 26 -8.20 -8.23 -1.54
N THR A 27 -7.97 -7.60 -2.69
CA THR A 27 -8.91 -6.66 -3.31
C THR A 27 -9.05 -6.97 -4.80
N ASN A 28 -10.23 -6.76 -5.38
CA ASN A 28 -10.47 -6.85 -6.82
C ASN A 28 -9.87 -5.64 -7.57
N GLY A 29 -8.64 -5.24 -7.21
CA GLY A 29 -7.98 -4.02 -7.67
C GLY A 29 -8.49 -2.72 -7.03
N ASN A 30 -9.59 -2.77 -6.27
CA ASN A 30 -10.19 -1.59 -5.64
C ASN A 30 -10.13 -1.69 -4.11
N VAL A 31 -9.19 -0.95 -3.51
CA VAL A 31 -9.05 -0.78 -2.06
C VAL A 31 -9.82 0.50 -1.67
N PRO A 32 -10.78 0.45 -0.73
CA PRO A 32 -11.53 1.62 -0.29
C PRO A 32 -10.62 2.68 0.33
N LEU A 33 -11.02 3.96 0.26
CA LEU A 33 -10.31 5.04 0.94
C LEU A 33 -10.46 4.92 2.46
N SER A 34 -9.38 5.19 3.18
CA SER A 34 -9.40 5.18 4.64
C SER A 34 -10.22 6.36 5.18
N SER A 35 -11.07 6.08 6.17
CA SER A 35 -11.80 7.10 6.94
C SER A 35 -11.09 7.49 8.24
N LEU A 36 -9.89 6.94 8.49
CA LEU A 36 -9.11 7.23 9.67
C LEU A 36 -8.58 8.67 9.63
N GLN A 37 -8.40 9.29 10.79
CA GLN A 37 -7.81 10.63 10.94
C GLN A 37 -6.27 10.58 10.79
N LEU A 38 -5.83 10.00 9.68
CA LEU A 38 -4.44 9.86 9.28
C LEU A 38 -4.19 10.72 8.04
N LEU A 39 -3.00 11.28 7.94
CA LEU A 39 -2.58 12.07 6.79
C LEU A 39 -1.19 11.64 6.36
N VAL A 40 -1.05 11.20 5.12
CA VAL A 40 0.27 11.01 4.51
C VAL A 40 0.81 12.38 4.14
N THR A 41 1.92 12.77 4.75
CA THR A 41 2.58 14.06 4.51
C THR A 41 3.76 13.94 3.54
N GLY A 42 4.26 12.71 3.32
CA GLY A 42 5.32 12.46 2.36
C GLY A 42 5.57 10.97 2.15
N ILE A 43 6.09 10.62 0.98
CA ILE A 43 6.49 9.25 0.61
C ILE A 43 7.89 9.31 0.02
N VAL A 44 8.77 8.44 0.50
CA VAL A 44 10.09 8.19 -0.07
C VAL A 44 10.07 6.76 -0.59
N SER A 45 9.96 6.62 -1.91
CA SER A 45 9.94 5.33 -2.61
C SER A 45 11.34 5.01 -3.11
N VAL A 46 11.84 3.81 -2.82
CA VAL A 46 13.14 3.33 -3.31
C VAL A 46 12.87 2.23 -4.33
N ASN A 47 13.44 2.37 -5.53
CA ASN A 47 13.37 1.41 -6.65
C ASN A 47 11.98 1.14 -7.26
N HIS A 48 10.92 1.89 -6.93
CA HIS A 48 9.54 1.75 -7.46
C HIS A 48 8.90 0.34 -7.35
N GLU A 49 9.64 -0.65 -6.87
CA GLU A 49 9.16 -1.99 -6.55
C GLU A 49 8.15 -1.92 -5.41
N GLN A 50 7.00 -2.57 -5.61
CA GLN A 50 5.95 -2.59 -4.61
C GLN A 50 6.44 -3.32 -3.35
N ASN A 51 6.21 -2.74 -2.18
CA ASN A 51 6.62 -3.28 -0.88
C ASN A 51 8.13 -3.33 -0.63
N ASN A 52 8.91 -2.43 -1.23
CA ASN A 52 10.32 -2.33 -0.88
C ASN A 52 10.48 -1.96 0.62
N PRO A 53 11.19 -2.77 1.44
CA PRO A 53 11.39 -2.50 2.86
C PRO A 53 12.15 -1.20 3.15
N THR A 54 12.88 -0.68 2.16
CA THR A 54 13.58 0.60 2.27
C THR A 54 12.68 1.81 2.04
N SER A 55 11.49 1.63 1.44
CA SER A 55 10.52 2.71 1.30
C SER A 55 10.06 3.21 2.68
N LYS A 56 9.80 4.51 2.76
CA LYS A 56 9.39 5.20 3.99
C LYS A 56 8.20 6.09 3.71
N VAL A 57 7.32 6.20 4.68
CA VAL A 57 6.17 7.11 4.64
C VAL A 57 6.13 7.96 5.89
N TYR A 58 5.85 9.25 5.70
CA TYR A 58 5.59 10.20 6.76
C TYR A 58 4.08 10.27 6.98
N ILE A 59 3.63 9.90 8.18
CA ILE A 59 2.21 9.91 8.54
C ILE A 59 2.01 10.83 9.75
N SER A 60 1.11 11.79 9.60
CA SER A 60 0.56 12.61 10.68
C SER A 60 -0.73 11.97 11.19
N ILE A 61 -0.89 11.96 12.51
CA ILE A 61 -2.05 11.38 13.20
C ILE A 61 -2.75 12.51 13.92
N ALA A 62 -4.03 12.74 13.64
CA ALA A 62 -4.80 13.82 14.24
C ALA A 62 -4.07 15.19 14.18
N HIS A 63 -3.43 15.49 13.04
CA HIS A 63 -2.66 16.72 12.78
C HIS A 63 -1.43 16.94 13.68
N GLN A 64 -0.95 15.90 14.37
CA GLN A 64 0.32 15.96 15.09
C GLN A 64 1.53 15.89 14.17
N VAL A 65 2.72 16.16 14.72
CA VAL A 65 4.00 16.02 14.01
C VAL A 65 4.08 14.66 13.33
N SER A 66 4.46 14.65 12.05
CA SER A 66 4.54 13.43 11.26
C SER A 66 5.64 12.51 11.78
N LYS A 67 5.35 11.22 11.80
CA LYS A 67 6.32 10.16 12.13
C LYS A 67 6.61 9.32 10.89
N ILE A 68 7.80 8.72 10.89
CA ILE A 68 8.25 7.86 9.81
C ILE A 68 7.80 6.42 10.09
N TYR A 69 7.24 5.79 9.07
CA TYR A 69 6.84 4.40 9.08
C TYR A 69 7.35 3.68 7.83
N GLN A 70 7.43 2.35 7.92
CA GLN A 70 7.75 1.45 6.82
C GLN A 70 6.75 0.29 6.76
N VAL A 71 6.83 -0.52 5.69
CA VAL A 71 6.00 -1.72 5.55
C VAL A 71 6.17 -2.65 6.75
N GLY A 72 5.05 -3.09 7.32
CA GLY A 72 4.99 -3.94 8.50
C GLY A 72 4.83 -3.20 9.82
N ASP A 73 5.11 -1.88 9.86
CA ASP A 73 5.00 -1.08 11.08
C ASP A 73 3.55 -0.95 11.56
N LEU A 74 3.41 -0.80 12.88
CA LEU A 74 2.13 -0.59 13.54
C LEU A 74 1.91 0.91 13.80
N LEU A 75 0.77 1.41 13.36
CA LEU A 75 0.20 2.69 13.74
C LEU A 75 -0.64 2.53 15.02
N PRO A 76 -0.98 3.63 15.71
CA PRO A 76 -1.98 3.61 16.77
C PRO A 76 -3.28 2.90 16.34
N TYR A 77 -3.99 2.37 17.33
CA TYR A 77 -5.26 1.66 17.16
C TYR A 77 -5.18 0.33 16.38
N GLY A 78 -3.98 -0.26 16.27
CA GLY A 78 -3.80 -1.60 15.71
C GLY A 78 -3.70 -1.64 14.18
N VAL A 79 -3.65 -0.48 13.53
CA VAL A 79 -3.52 -0.37 12.07
C VAL A 79 -2.09 -0.68 11.64
N ARG A 80 -1.91 -1.44 10.57
CA ARG A 80 -0.58 -1.82 10.05
C ARG A 80 -0.33 -1.22 8.68
N VAL A 81 0.90 -0.78 8.42
CA VAL A 81 1.34 -0.43 7.05
C VAL A 81 1.51 -1.72 6.25
N TYR A 82 0.66 -1.93 5.25
CA TYR A 82 0.72 -3.11 4.40
C TYR A 82 1.60 -2.89 3.17
N ALA A 83 1.45 -1.75 2.50
CA ALA A 83 2.19 -1.42 1.29
C ALA A 83 2.42 0.09 1.17
N ILE A 84 3.53 0.49 0.57
CA ILE A 84 3.84 1.89 0.24
C ILE A 84 3.98 1.97 -1.28
N ASN A 85 3.13 2.79 -1.89
CA ASN A 85 3.16 3.11 -3.32
C ASN A 85 3.51 4.59 -3.50
N ASP A 86 3.88 5.00 -4.71
CA ASP A 86 4.33 6.37 -5.00
C ASP A 86 3.30 7.48 -4.68
N ASN A 87 2.01 7.12 -4.63
CA ASN A 87 0.90 8.08 -4.44
C ASN A 87 0.01 7.75 -3.22
N ALA A 88 0.22 6.61 -2.58
CA ALA A 88 -0.68 6.12 -1.54
C ALA A 88 -0.01 5.07 -0.65
N VAL A 89 -0.52 4.95 0.57
CA VAL A 89 -0.19 3.87 1.49
C VAL A 89 -1.40 2.95 1.60
N ILE A 90 -1.17 1.64 1.58
CA ILE A 90 -2.19 0.65 1.91
C ILE A 90 -2.02 0.29 3.38
N LEU A 91 -3.11 0.39 4.11
CA LEU A 91 -3.22 0.08 5.53
C LEU A 91 -4.05 -1.19 5.70
N GLU A 92 -3.72 -1.96 6.72
CA GLU A 92 -4.52 -3.08 7.21
C GLU A 92 -5.08 -2.71 8.58
N ASN A 93 -6.39 -2.81 8.75
CA ASN A 93 -7.13 -2.43 9.94
C ASN A 93 -8.12 -3.55 10.27
N ASP A 94 -7.77 -4.39 11.26
CA ASP A 94 -8.60 -5.53 11.69
C ASP A 94 -9.03 -6.43 10.52
N GLY A 95 -8.07 -6.80 9.68
CA GLY A 95 -8.27 -7.62 8.48
C GLY A 95 -8.81 -6.87 7.25
N HIS A 96 -9.15 -5.58 7.38
CA HIS A 96 -9.65 -4.76 6.28
C HIS A 96 -8.55 -3.92 5.66
N PHE A 97 -8.51 -3.86 4.32
CA PHE A 97 -7.53 -3.05 3.60
C PHE A 97 -8.12 -1.71 3.22
N GLU A 98 -7.39 -0.65 3.55
CA GLU A 98 -7.78 0.73 3.29
C GLU A 98 -6.64 1.49 2.60
N LYS A 99 -6.97 2.47 1.79
CA LYS A 99 -6.03 3.29 1.02
C LYS A 99 -5.97 4.70 1.59
N LEU A 100 -4.76 5.12 1.96
CA LEU A 100 -4.48 6.47 2.41
C LEU A 100 -3.69 7.22 1.34
N LEU A 101 -4.31 8.24 0.73
CA LEU A 101 -3.71 8.98 -0.37
C LEU A 101 -2.70 10.02 0.15
N LEU A 102 -1.62 10.23 -0.61
CA LEU A 102 -0.78 11.41 -0.47
C LEU A 102 -1.51 12.61 -1.12
N PRO A 103 -1.91 13.64 -0.35
CA PRO A 103 -2.52 14.83 -0.92
C PRO A 103 -1.54 15.51 -1.89
N ARG A 104 -2.03 15.82 -3.08
CA ARG A 104 -1.27 16.57 -4.10
C ARG A 104 -2.10 17.75 -4.55
N GLU A 105 -1.53 18.94 -4.46
CA GLU A 105 -2.11 20.12 -5.10
C GLU A 105 -1.94 20.01 -6.61
N LYS A 106 -3.03 20.22 -7.36
CA LYS A 106 -2.95 20.35 -8.81
C LYS A 106 -2.58 21.79 -9.13
N LEU A 107 -1.39 21.99 -9.70
CA LEU A 107 -0.99 23.30 -10.21
C LEU A 107 -1.93 23.70 -11.35
N GLN A 108 -2.58 24.86 -11.21
CA GLN A 108 -3.33 25.48 -12.30
C GLN A 108 -2.45 26.54 -12.96
N PHE A 109 -2.06 26.28 -14.21
CA PHE A 109 -1.30 27.25 -14.99
C PHE A 109 -2.26 28.23 -15.67
N LYS A 110 -1.94 29.52 -15.61
CA LYS A 110 -2.64 30.54 -16.41
C LYS A 110 -2.11 30.51 -17.84
N ALA A 111 -3.00 30.73 -18.82
CA ALA A 111 -2.61 30.90 -20.21
C ALA A 111 -1.72 32.15 -20.35
N ARG A 112 -0.65 32.05 -21.14
CA ARG A 112 0.21 33.18 -21.46
C ARG A 112 -0.55 34.11 -22.41
N GLU A 113 -0.77 35.35 -22.01
CA GLU A 113 -1.30 36.37 -22.92
C GLU A 113 -0.22 36.70 -23.96
N GLU A 114 -0.52 36.47 -25.23
CA GLU A 114 0.33 36.91 -26.34
C GLU A 114 0.30 38.44 -26.37
N GLU A 115 1.44 39.06 -26.07
CA GLU A 115 1.66 40.49 -26.22
C GLU A 115 1.30 40.89 -27.64
N LYS A 116 0.18 41.62 -27.79
CA LYS A 116 -0.15 42.27 -29.06
C LYS A 116 0.94 43.30 -29.36
N LEU A 117 1.82 42.93 -30.28
CA LEU A 117 2.73 43.84 -30.94
C LEU A 117 1.86 44.86 -31.69
N ASN A 118 1.74 46.07 -31.14
CA ASN A 118 1.10 47.18 -31.82
C ASN A 118 2.09 47.71 -32.85
N ASP A 119 1.77 47.53 -34.14
CA ASP A 119 2.36 48.25 -35.28
C ASP A 119 1.79 49.67 -35.37
#